data_AF-A0A4S8J8K3-F1
#
_entry.id   AF-A0A4S8J8K3-F1
#
_cell.length_a   1.000
_cell.length_b   1.000
_cell.length_c   1.000
_cell.angle_alpha   90.00
_cell.angle_beta   90.00
_cell.angle_gamma   90.00
#
_symmetry.space_group_name_H-M   'P 1'
#
loop_
_entity.id
_entity.type
_entity.pdbx_description
1 polymer ?
#
loop_
_entity_poly.entity_id
_entity_poly.type
_entity_poly.pdbx_seq_one_letter_code
_entity_poly.pdbx_strand_id
1 'polypeptide(L)'
;MAAEPDEEPERHPMEDQGSFGDDAVKKGEGSKGRRKRKRSREDEDANEKRGVCYLSRVPPRMDPSHVRQILSQYGEIQRIYLVPEDPTAQVQRKQSGGFRGKEFSEGWVEFAKKIVAKKVARMLNGEQIGGKKRSAFYYDIWNIRYLSKFNWDDLIGELAGKKREREEKLKLEISAAKRERDFYMSKVEQSRALKFMRERKEKKQRFEGQDSSGVQETKVIRQHPQNRPVADGGLQSKPRLSKDLLAGVFGRSSS
;
A
#
# COMPACT_ATOMS: atom_id res chain seq x y z
N MET A 1 -48.50 -4.46 -3.19
CA MET A 1 -48.42 -4.56 -4.66
C MET A 1 -47.47 -3.44 -5.07
N ALA A 2 -46.20 -3.65 -5.39
CA ALA A 2 -45.50 -4.83 -5.89
C ALA A 2 -44.21 -5.07 -5.08
N ALA A 3 -43.85 -6.35 -4.96
CA ALA A 3 -42.60 -6.83 -4.42
C ALA A 3 -41.58 -6.91 -5.58
N GLU A 4 -40.36 -6.42 -5.35
CA GLU A 4 -39.22 -6.75 -6.21
C GLU A 4 -38.42 -7.89 -5.55
N PRO A 5 -38.03 -8.94 -6.31
CA PRO A 5 -37.46 -10.15 -5.76
C PRO A 5 -35.92 -10.09 -5.59
N ASP A 6 -35.47 -10.75 -4.52
CA ASP A 6 -34.08 -11.04 -4.18
C ASP A 6 -33.39 -11.91 -5.24
N GLU A 7 -32.18 -11.51 -5.64
CA GLU A 7 -31.30 -12.21 -6.57
C GLU A 7 -30.30 -13.09 -5.78
N GLU A 8 -30.51 -14.41 -5.76
CA GLU A 8 -29.57 -15.38 -5.18
C GLU A 8 -28.39 -15.65 -6.13
N PRO A 9 -27.15 -15.83 -5.64
CA PRO A 9 -26.01 -16.17 -6.48
C PRO A 9 -25.92 -17.67 -6.80
N GLU A 10 -25.84 -17.99 -8.09
CA GLU A 10 -25.64 -19.34 -8.62
C GLU A 10 -24.32 -19.97 -8.15
N ARG A 11 -24.40 -21.21 -7.66
CA ARG A 11 -23.27 -22.06 -7.26
C ARG A 11 -22.78 -22.86 -8.47
N HIS A 12 -21.55 -22.58 -8.91
CA HIS A 12 -20.84 -23.44 -9.87
C HIS A 12 -20.38 -24.75 -9.20
N PRO A 13 -20.61 -25.92 -9.82
CA PRO A 13 -20.11 -27.20 -9.31
C PRO A 13 -18.62 -27.37 -9.63
N MET A 14 -17.83 -27.74 -8.62
CA MET A 14 -16.48 -28.29 -8.80
C MET A 14 -16.59 -29.78 -9.11
N GLU A 15 -16.10 -30.19 -10.27
CA GLU A 15 -15.80 -31.59 -10.57
C GLU A 15 -14.31 -31.85 -10.30
N ASP A 16 -14.07 -32.75 -9.34
CA ASP A 16 -12.79 -33.39 -9.05
C ASP A 16 -12.69 -34.68 -9.86
N GLN A 17 -11.71 -34.78 -10.77
CA GLN A 17 -11.20 -36.06 -11.24
C GLN A 17 -9.71 -35.96 -11.61
N GLY A 18 -8.90 -36.84 -11.01
CA GLY A 18 -7.82 -37.51 -11.75
C GLY A 18 -6.38 -37.21 -11.31
N SER A 19 -5.96 -37.86 -10.22
CA SER A 19 -4.55 -38.19 -9.95
C SER A 19 -4.00 -39.16 -11.00
N PHE A 20 -2.93 -38.80 -11.72
CA PHE A 20 -1.99 -39.74 -12.35
C PHE A 20 -0.61 -39.10 -12.61
N GLY A 21 0.46 -39.72 -12.07
CA GLY A 21 1.78 -39.79 -12.70
C GLY A 21 2.83 -38.74 -12.31
N ASP A 22 3.59 -39.05 -11.26
CA ASP A 22 4.93 -38.51 -11.03
C ASP A 22 5.91 -39.24 -11.98
N ASP A 23 6.41 -38.57 -13.02
CA ASP A 23 7.74 -38.89 -13.58
C ASP A 23 8.28 -37.80 -14.55
N ALA A 24 9.50 -37.37 -14.24
CA ALA A 24 10.50 -36.81 -15.16
C ALA A 24 10.28 -35.44 -15.89
N VAL A 25 10.39 -34.31 -15.17
CA VAL A 25 10.96 -33.06 -15.75
C VAL A 25 11.85 -32.29 -14.74
N LYS A 26 13.05 -32.79 -14.47
CA LYS A 26 14.16 -32.02 -13.84
C LYS A 26 15.22 -31.64 -14.88
N LYS A 27 14.88 -30.79 -15.86
CA LYS A 27 15.87 -30.14 -16.77
C LYS A 27 15.55 -28.67 -17.12
N GLY A 28 14.80 -27.96 -16.28
CA GLY A 28 14.37 -26.57 -16.55
C GLY A 28 14.98 -25.46 -15.68
N GLU A 29 15.45 -25.76 -14.47
CA GLU A 29 15.77 -24.71 -13.49
C GLU A 29 17.17 -24.09 -13.69
N GLY A 30 18.15 -24.90 -14.10
CA GLY A 30 19.52 -24.44 -14.33
C GLY A 30 19.65 -23.44 -15.49
N SER A 31 18.84 -23.58 -16.54
CA SER A 31 18.85 -22.66 -17.69
C SER A 31 18.19 -21.31 -17.36
N LYS A 32 17.10 -21.31 -16.59
CA LYS A 32 16.43 -20.09 -16.11
C LYS A 32 17.31 -19.32 -15.13
N GLY A 33 17.95 -20.01 -14.18
CA GLY A 33 18.89 -19.38 -13.23
C GLY A 33 20.13 -18.80 -13.90
N ARG A 34 20.73 -19.52 -14.86
CA ARG A 34 21.90 -19.05 -15.62
C ARG A 34 21.57 -17.90 -16.56
N ARG A 35 20.38 -17.89 -17.18
CA ARG A 35 19.87 -16.74 -17.97
C ARG A 35 19.59 -15.53 -17.08
N LYS A 36 19.01 -15.71 -15.89
CA LYS A 36 18.75 -14.63 -14.92
C LYS A 36 20.05 -13.98 -14.44
N ARG A 37 21.06 -14.80 -14.10
CA ARG A 37 22.41 -14.33 -13.71
C ARG A 37 23.19 -13.66 -14.84
N LYS A 38 23.00 -14.11 -16.09
CA LYS A 38 23.62 -13.48 -17.25
C LYS A 38 23.00 -12.10 -17.54
N ARG A 39 21.67 -12.00 -17.47
CA ARG A 39 20.94 -10.72 -17.62
C ARG A 39 21.34 -9.71 -16.54
N SER A 40 21.42 -10.12 -15.27
CA SER A 40 21.83 -9.19 -14.21
C SER A 40 23.22 -8.60 -14.41
N ARG A 41 24.18 -9.39 -14.92
CA ARG A 41 25.53 -8.89 -15.25
C ARG A 41 25.52 -7.98 -16.47
N GLU A 42 24.79 -8.34 -17.52
CA GLU A 42 24.64 -7.49 -18.71
C GLU A 42 23.97 -6.15 -18.37
N ASP A 43 22.99 -6.16 -17.46
CA ASP A 43 22.31 -4.97 -16.97
C ASP A 43 23.24 -4.09 -16.11
N GLU A 44 24.06 -4.70 -15.25
CA GLU A 44 25.09 -4.00 -14.45
C GLU A 44 26.16 -3.35 -15.36
N ASP A 45 26.68 -4.09 -16.34
CA ASP A 45 27.64 -3.59 -17.33
C ASP A 45 27.05 -2.47 -18.18
N ALA A 46 25.75 -2.57 -18.51
CA ALA A 46 25.03 -1.50 -19.20
C ALA A 46 24.87 -0.28 -18.30
N ASN A 47 24.59 -0.46 -17.01
CA ASN A 47 24.45 0.62 -16.05
C ASN A 47 25.76 1.42 -15.90
N GLU A 48 26.91 0.75 -15.86
CA GLU A 48 28.21 1.42 -15.76
C GLU A 48 28.58 2.25 -17.00
N LYS A 49 28.02 1.87 -18.15
CA LYS A 49 28.17 2.60 -19.42
C LYS A 49 27.21 3.78 -19.51
N ARG A 50 26.06 3.72 -18.84
CA ARG A 50 25.07 4.81 -18.80
C ARG A 50 25.58 6.00 -18.00
N GLY A 51 24.98 7.15 -18.25
CA GLY A 51 25.30 8.36 -17.51
C GLY A 51 24.06 9.22 -17.31
N VAL A 52 23.93 9.77 -16.12
CA VAL A 52 22.80 10.61 -15.73
C VAL A 52 23.21 12.08 -15.74
N CYS A 53 22.35 12.92 -16.31
CA CYS A 53 22.42 14.37 -16.23
C CYS A 53 21.29 14.88 -15.32
N TYR A 54 21.65 15.76 -14.41
CA TYR A 54 20.74 16.52 -13.56
C TYR A 54 20.34 17.82 -14.25
N LEU A 55 19.05 18.11 -14.26
CA LEU A 55 18.44 19.36 -14.69
C LEU A 55 18.02 20.14 -13.45
N SER A 56 18.72 21.23 -13.15
CA SER A 56 18.43 22.00 -11.94
C SER A 56 17.17 22.86 -12.06
N ARG A 57 16.76 23.19 -13.28
CA ARG A 57 15.58 23.98 -13.56
C ARG A 57 14.95 23.49 -14.85
N VAL A 58 13.65 23.19 -14.79
CA VAL A 58 12.86 22.81 -15.95
C VAL A 58 11.99 24.02 -16.36
N PRO A 59 12.12 24.52 -17.60
CA PRO A 59 11.23 25.55 -18.13
C PRO A 59 9.73 25.28 -17.92
N PRO A 60 8.92 26.31 -17.62
CA PRO A 60 7.47 26.17 -17.49
C PRO A 60 6.86 25.64 -18.79
N ARG A 61 5.92 24.69 -18.69
CA ARG A 61 5.28 23.97 -19.83
C ARG A 61 6.15 22.92 -20.52
N MET A 62 7.36 22.64 -20.03
CA MET A 62 8.20 21.61 -20.62
C MET A 62 7.89 20.23 -20.00
N ASP A 63 7.40 19.31 -20.83
CA ASP A 63 7.12 17.93 -20.44
C ASP A 63 8.32 17.00 -20.65
N PRO A 64 8.38 15.83 -19.98
CA PRO A 64 9.44 14.83 -20.22
C PRO A 64 9.56 14.41 -21.70
N SER A 65 8.45 14.39 -22.44
CA SER A 65 8.44 14.10 -23.88
C SER A 65 9.12 15.20 -24.70
N HIS A 66 8.93 16.47 -24.34
CA HIS A 66 9.60 17.60 -24.97
C HIS A 66 11.11 17.57 -24.69
N VAL A 67 11.49 17.30 -23.44
CA VAL A 67 12.90 17.09 -23.05
C VAL A 67 13.52 15.97 -23.88
N ARG A 68 12.81 14.84 -24.02
CA ARG A 68 13.25 13.72 -24.85
C ARG A 68 13.48 14.16 -26.30
N GLN A 69 12.51 14.84 -26.91
CA GLN A 69 12.60 15.27 -28.29
C GLN A 69 13.82 16.16 -28.55
N ILE A 70 14.04 17.16 -27.68
CA ILE A 70 15.16 18.10 -27.85
C ILE A 70 16.49 17.41 -27.57
N LEU A 71 16.60 16.64 -26.49
CA LEU A 71 17.88 16.03 -26.11
C LEU A 71 18.23 14.79 -26.95
N SER A 72 17.24 14.16 -27.60
CA SER A 72 17.46 12.98 -28.45
C SER A 72 18.33 13.28 -29.66
N GLN A 73 18.46 14.56 -30.07
CA GLN A 73 19.36 14.94 -31.16
C GLN A 73 20.84 14.80 -30.76
N TYR A 74 21.16 14.85 -29.47
CA TYR A 74 22.54 14.73 -28.98
C TYR A 74 22.92 13.29 -28.60
N GLY A 75 21.94 12.44 -28.34
CA GLY A 75 22.14 11.01 -28.15
C GLY A 75 20.94 10.27 -27.62
N GLU A 76 21.08 8.95 -27.52
CA GLU A 76 20.01 8.06 -27.09
C GLU A 76 19.72 8.19 -25.59
N ILE A 77 18.46 8.53 -25.29
CA ILE A 77 17.95 8.70 -23.93
C ILE A 77 17.16 7.47 -23.53
N GLN A 78 17.50 6.90 -22.38
CA GLN A 78 16.80 5.75 -21.82
C GLN A 78 15.64 6.22 -20.94
N ARG A 79 15.96 6.78 -19.77
CA ARG A 79 14.99 7.17 -18.75
C ARG A 79 15.00 8.68 -18.51
N ILE A 80 13.83 9.25 -18.22
CA ILE A 80 13.64 10.67 -17.87
C ILE A 80 12.68 10.76 -16.70
N TYR A 81 13.06 11.53 -15.69
CA TYR A 81 12.27 11.73 -14.49
C TYR A 81 12.32 13.22 -14.19
N LEU A 82 11.15 13.85 -14.13
CA LEU A 82 11.01 15.23 -13.74
C LEU A 82 10.21 15.25 -12.43
N VAL A 83 10.74 15.95 -11.43
CA VAL A 83 10.07 16.09 -10.14
C VAL A 83 8.96 17.12 -10.29
N PRO A 84 7.69 16.74 -10.02
CA PRO A 84 6.62 17.71 -10.00
C PRO A 84 6.91 18.72 -8.90
N GLU A 85 6.59 19.98 -9.18
CA GLU A 85 6.69 21.05 -8.20
C GLU A 85 5.91 20.73 -6.91
N ASP A 86 6.36 21.32 -5.79
CA ASP A 86 5.68 21.23 -4.50
C ASP A 86 4.18 21.61 -4.64
N PRO A 87 3.25 20.76 -4.15
CA PRO A 87 1.83 21.08 -4.10
C PRO A 87 1.51 22.47 -3.53
N THR A 88 2.27 22.95 -2.55
CA THR A 88 2.04 24.27 -1.95
C THR A 88 2.32 25.41 -2.92
N ALA A 89 3.49 25.36 -3.59
CA ALA A 89 3.87 26.31 -4.64
C ALA A 89 2.91 26.25 -5.84
N GLN A 90 2.47 25.04 -6.20
CA GLN A 90 1.48 24.85 -7.26
C GLN A 90 0.15 25.55 -6.93
N VAL A 91 -0.33 25.46 -5.68
CA VAL A 91 -1.57 26.15 -5.26
C VAL A 91 -1.38 27.67 -5.31
N GLN A 92 -0.27 28.19 -4.79
CA GLN A 92 0.02 29.62 -4.80
C GLN A 92 0.09 30.18 -6.23
N ARG A 93 0.76 29.48 -7.16
CA ARG A 93 0.80 29.89 -8.58
C ARG A 93 -0.59 29.89 -9.22
N LYS A 94 -1.40 28.87 -8.94
CA LYS A 94 -2.77 28.80 -9.49
C LYS A 94 -3.65 29.93 -8.96
N GLN A 95 -3.45 30.33 -7.71
CA GLN A 95 -4.15 31.48 -7.10
C GLN A 95 -3.69 32.82 -7.69
N SER A 96 -2.40 32.98 -8.00
CA SER A 96 -1.86 34.20 -8.61
C SER A 96 -2.10 34.32 -10.12
N GLY A 97 -2.83 33.38 -10.73
CA GLY A 97 -3.15 33.41 -12.16
C GLY A 97 -2.03 32.90 -13.07
N GLY A 98 -1.01 32.24 -12.52
CA GLY A 98 0.06 31.62 -13.30
C GLY A 98 -0.38 30.37 -14.07
N PHE A 99 0.57 29.71 -14.74
CA PHE A 99 0.29 28.55 -15.58
C PHE A 99 -0.37 27.41 -14.77
N ARG A 100 -1.55 26.97 -15.20
CA ARG A 100 -2.35 25.99 -14.45
C ARG A 100 -1.93 24.54 -14.66
N GLY A 101 -1.02 24.28 -15.60
CA GLY A 101 -0.55 22.94 -15.92
C GLY A 101 0.46 22.40 -14.91
N LYS A 102 1.04 21.25 -15.26
CA LYS A 102 2.11 20.62 -14.47
C LYS A 102 3.41 21.36 -14.74
N GLU A 103 4.02 21.82 -13.67
CA GLU A 103 5.39 22.34 -13.69
C GLU A 103 6.29 21.37 -12.93
N PHE A 104 7.56 21.39 -13.31
CA PHE A 104 8.57 20.54 -12.73
C PHE A 104 9.68 21.43 -12.19
N SER A 105 10.18 21.14 -11.00
CA SER A 105 11.27 21.90 -10.40
C SER A 105 12.61 21.41 -10.94
N GLU A 106 12.83 20.10 -10.85
CA GLU A 106 14.10 19.43 -11.11
C GLU A 106 13.90 18.22 -12.01
N GLY A 107 14.98 17.71 -12.60
CA GLY A 107 14.92 16.55 -13.47
C GLY A 107 16.20 15.74 -13.55
N TRP A 108 16.07 14.49 -13.97
CA TRP A 108 17.15 13.55 -14.25
C TRP A 108 16.92 12.93 -15.62
N VAL A 109 17.96 12.94 -16.45
CA VAL A 109 17.96 12.38 -17.80
C VAL A 109 19.08 11.37 -17.89
N GLU A 110 18.73 10.11 -18.16
CA GLU A 110 19.70 9.03 -18.35
C GLU A 110 19.99 8.83 -19.84
N PHE A 111 21.26 8.98 -20.21
CA PHE A 111 21.77 8.65 -21.54
C PHE A 111 22.34 7.24 -21.57
N ALA A 112 22.23 6.58 -22.72
CA ALA A 112 22.79 5.26 -22.95
C ALA A 112 24.32 5.19 -22.74
N LYS A 113 25.04 6.29 -22.98
CA LYS A 113 26.50 6.40 -22.84
C LYS A 113 26.90 7.60 -21.98
N LYS A 114 27.71 7.40 -20.94
CA LYS A 114 28.22 8.47 -20.05
C LYS A 114 29.07 9.52 -20.76
N ILE A 115 29.75 9.14 -21.84
CA ILE A 115 30.53 10.07 -22.67
C ILE A 115 29.60 11.11 -23.31
N VAL A 116 28.45 10.67 -23.80
CA VAL A 116 27.43 11.55 -24.38
C VAL A 116 26.87 12.46 -23.28
N ALA A 117 26.51 11.92 -22.12
CA ALA A 117 26.05 12.70 -20.98
C ALA A 117 27.05 13.82 -20.59
N LYS A 118 28.34 13.50 -20.48
CA LYS A 118 29.42 14.47 -20.22
C LYS A 118 29.57 15.52 -21.31
N LYS A 119 29.35 15.15 -22.58
CA LYS A 119 29.43 16.07 -23.71
C LYS A 119 28.22 17.02 -23.70
N VAL A 120 27.02 16.48 -23.54
CA VAL A 120 25.76 17.24 -23.44
C VAL A 120 25.81 18.25 -22.29
N ALA A 121 26.23 17.82 -21.09
CA ALA A 121 26.34 18.72 -19.96
C ALA A 121 27.34 19.87 -20.21
N ARG A 122 28.46 19.62 -20.90
CA ARG A 122 29.43 20.68 -21.24
C ARG A 122 28.96 21.61 -22.34
N MET A 123 28.24 21.08 -23.34
CA MET A 123 27.81 21.87 -24.49
C MET A 123 26.53 22.67 -24.24
N LEU A 124 25.58 22.12 -23.48
CA LEU A 124 24.27 22.76 -23.30
C LEU A 124 24.19 23.59 -22.03
N ASN A 125 25.03 23.35 -21.02
CA ASN A 125 24.94 24.12 -19.79
C ASN A 125 25.27 25.59 -20.04
N GLY A 126 24.31 26.48 -19.78
CA GLY A 126 24.42 27.91 -20.05
C GLY A 126 23.98 28.33 -21.46
N GLU A 127 23.67 27.38 -22.34
CA GLU A 127 23.14 27.67 -23.67
C GLU A 127 21.64 27.90 -23.63
N GLN A 128 21.16 28.74 -24.55
CA GLN A 128 19.72 28.92 -24.75
C GLN A 128 19.10 27.63 -25.31
N ILE A 129 17.90 27.28 -24.83
CA ILE A 129 17.14 26.16 -25.40
C ILE A 129 16.81 26.45 -26.87
N GLY A 130 16.50 27.72 -27.16
CA GLY A 130 16.36 28.24 -28.51
C GLY A 130 15.14 27.68 -29.24
N GLY A 131 15.30 27.45 -30.55
CA GLY A 131 14.22 27.07 -31.45
C GLY A 131 13.58 28.28 -32.15
N LYS A 132 12.29 28.21 -32.46
CA LYS A 132 11.57 29.33 -33.10
C LYS A 132 11.40 30.47 -32.09
N LYS A 133 11.58 31.73 -32.50
CA LYS A 133 11.39 32.92 -31.63
C LYS A 133 9.99 33.00 -30.97
N ARG A 134 8.98 32.41 -31.59
CA ARG A 134 7.60 32.32 -31.05
C ARG A 134 7.44 31.19 -30.02
N SER A 135 8.43 30.30 -29.88
CA SER A 135 8.34 29.18 -28.94
C SER A 135 8.41 29.69 -27.49
N ALA A 136 7.70 28.99 -26.62
CA ALA A 136 7.66 29.27 -25.19
C ALA A 136 9.03 29.28 -24.50
N PHE A 137 9.98 28.51 -25.06
CA PHE A 137 11.25 28.17 -24.42
C PHE A 137 12.44 28.91 -25.03
N TYR A 138 12.21 29.80 -25.99
CA TYR A 138 13.28 30.42 -26.78
C TYR A 138 14.33 31.13 -25.93
N TYR A 139 13.88 31.89 -24.92
CA TYR A 139 14.73 32.67 -24.02
C TYR A 139 15.19 31.90 -22.78
N ASP A 140 14.69 30.68 -22.59
CA ASP A 140 15.11 29.86 -21.45
C ASP A 140 16.51 29.31 -21.68
N ILE A 141 17.24 29.13 -20.58
CA ILE A 141 18.63 28.65 -20.57
C ILE A 141 18.65 27.24 -19.97
N TRP A 142 19.40 26.35 -20.60
CA TRP A 142 19.68 25.02 -20.09
C TRP A 142 20.57 25.08 -18.85
N ASN A 143 20.12 24.49 -17.74
CA ASN A 143 20.93 24.27 -16.54
C ASN A 143 21.09 22.76 -16.32
N ILE A 144 22.17 22.20 -16.88
CA ILE A 144 22.41 20.76 -16.94
C ILE A 144 23.77 20.43 -16.32
N ARG A 145 23.79 19.46 -15.41
CA ARG A 145 25.02 18.97 -14.78
C ARG A 145 25.15 17.47 -14.95
N TYR A 146 26.31 17.00 -15.39
CA TYR A 146 26.60 15.57 -15.38
C TYR A 146 26.88 15.11 -13.94
N LEU A 147 26.25 14.02 -13.51
CA LEU A 147 26.50 13.41 -12.22
C LEU A 147 27.49 12.24 -12.38
N SER A 148 28.70 12.40 -11.85
CA SER A 148 29.70 11.33 -11.83
C SER A 148 29.37 10.31 -10.75
N LYS A 149 29.62 9.01 -11.01
CA LYS A 149 29.40 7.91 -10.05
C LYS A 149 27.96 7.81 -9.54
N PHE A 150 27.01 8.34 -10.30
CA PHE A 150 25.59 8.32 -9.97
C PHE A 150 24.84 7.54 -11.05
N ASN A 151 24.11 6.53 -10.63
CA ASN A 151 23.28 5.73 -11.51
C ASN A 151 21.80 6.05 -11.28
N TRP A 152 20.96 5.72 -12.26
CA TRP A 152 19.52 5.90 -12.12
C TRP A 152 18.92 5.05 -11.00
N ASP A 153 19.48 3.88 -10.75
CA ASP A 153 18.94 2.99 -9.72
C ASP A 153 19.20 3.54 -8.31
N ASP A 154 20.26 4.35 -8.13
CA ASP A 154 20.51 5.09 -6.88
C ASP A 154 19.41 6.13 -6.65
N LEU A 155 19.00 6.85 -7.70
CA LEU A 155 17.88 7.81 -7.65
C LEU A 155 16.58 7.13 -7.20
N ILE A 156 16.26 5.98 -7.81
CA ILE A 156 15.05 5.24 -7.49
C ILE A 156 15.14 4.63 -6.10
N GLY A 157 16.31 4.12 -5.70
CA GLY A 157 16.58 3.61 -4.37
C GLY A 157 16.35 4.66 -3.28
N GLU A 158 16.91 5.87 -3.47
CA GLU A 158 16.72 6.99 -2.53
C GLU A 158 15.25 7.42 -2.48
N LEU A 159 14.58 7.54 -3.63
CA LEU A 159 13.16 7.89 -3.69
C LEU A 159 12.28 6.84 -3.00
N ALA A 160 12.57 5.56 -3.21
CA ALA A 160 11.87 4.45 -2.57
C ALA A 160 12.09 4.44 -1.06
N GLY A 161 13.33 4.70 -0.61
CA GLY A 161 13.66 4.84 0.82
C GLY A 161 12.86 5.95 1.48
N LYS A 162 12.89 7.16 0.92
CA LYS A 162 12.11 8.31 1.43
C LYS A 162 10.60 8.06 1.45
N LYS A 163 10.08 7.36 0.44
CA LYS A 163 8.66 6.96 0.40
C LYS A 163 8.34 5.96 1.51
N ARG A 164 9.16 4.93 1.66
CA ARG A 164 9.00 3.91 2.70
C ARG A 164 9.00 4.53 4.10
N GLU A 165 9.94 5.41 4.39
CA GLU A 165 10.01 6.12 5.68
C GLU A 165 8.76 6.97 5.95
N ARG A 166 8.27 7.69 4.93
CA ARG A 166 7.04 8.48 5.04
C ARG A 166 5.82 7.59 5.31
N GLU A 167 5.70 6.48 4.57
CA GLU A 167 4.62 5.52 4.75
C GLU A 167 4.67 4.84 6.11
N GLU A 168 5.85 4.47 6.60
CA GLU A 168 6.06 3.90 7.93
C GLU A 168 5.61 4.88 9.03
N LYS A 169 6.04 6.15 8.96
CA LYS A 169 5.60 7.19 9.90
C LYS A 169 4.08 7.38 9.90
N LEU A 170 3.49 7.51 8.71
CA LEU A 170 2.04 7.67 8.57
C LEU A 170 1.29 6.44 9.11
N LYS A 171 1.78 5.22 8.87
CA LYS A 171 1.19 4.00 9.41
C LYS A 171 1.25 3.97 10.93
N LEU A 172 2.37 4.38 11.53
CA LEU A 172 2.52 4.47 12.97
C LEU A 172 1.54 5.47 13.57
N GLU A 173 1.42 6.67 12.99
CA GLU A 173 0.45 7.69 13.41
C GLU A 173 -0.99 7.19 13.31
N ILE A 174 -1.37 6.58 12.18
CA ILE A 174 -2.69 5.97 12.00
C ILE A 174 -2.93 4.86 13.02
N SER A 175 -1.92 4.04 13.32
CA SER A 175 -2.05 2.94 14.30
C SER A 175 -2.24 3.45 15.73
N ALA A 176 -1.57 4.56 16.09
CA ALA A 176 -1.74 5.22 17.38
C ALA A 176 -3.15 5.80 17.51
N ALA A 177 -3.59 6.56 16.50
CA ALA A 177 -4.95 7.13 16.46
C ALA A 177 -6.04 6.06 16.46
N LYS A 178 -5.83 4.92 15.77
CA LYS A 178 -6.74 3.77 15.82
C LYS A 178 -6.81 3.18 17.23
N ARG A 179 -5.68 2.96 17.89
CA ARG A 179 -5.64 2.44 19.26
C ARG A 179 -6.39 3.33 20.24
N GLU A 180 -6.22 4.65 20.14
CA GLU A 180 -6.94 5.62 20.97
C GLU A 180 -8.44 5.62 20.70
N ARG A 181 -8.83 5.59 19.43
CA ARG A 181 -10.23 5.49 19.02
C ARG A 181 -10.89 4.21 19.52
N ASP A 182 -10.24 3.07 19.34
CA ASP A 182 -10.76 1.76 19.74
C ASP A 182 -10.87 1.69 21.28
N PHE A 183 -9.90 2.26 22.01
CA PHE A 183 -9.98 2.42 23.45
C PHE A 183 -11.19 3.27 23.87
N TYR A 184 -11.41 4.42 23.24
CA TYR A 184 -12.57 5.28 23.52
C TYR A 184 -13.89 4.55 23.25
N MET A 185 -13.99 3.85 22.11
CA MET A 185 -15.17 3.05 21.77
C MET A 185 -15.49 2.01 22.83
N SER A 186 -14.48 1.27 23.31
CA SER A 186 -14.67 0.28 24.38
C SER A 186 -15.17 0.90 25.69
N LYS A 187 -14.71 2.12 26.04
CA LYS A 187 -15.15 2.83 27.25
C LYS A 187 -16.59 3.34 27.12
N VAL A 188 -16.99 3.79 25.94
CA VAL A 188 -18.37 4.20 25.66
C VAL A 188 -19.31 2.99 25.76
N GLU A 189 -18.93 1.85 25.20
CA GLU A 189 -19.70 0.60 25.31
C GLU A 189 -19.83 0.12 26.75
N GLN A 190 -18.73 0.11 27.51
CA GLN A 190 -18.75 -0.20 28.96
C GLN A 190 -19.69 0.73 29.72
N SER A 191 -19.65 2.03 29.44
CA SER A 191 -20.54 3.01 30.07
C SER A 191 -22.02 2.75 29.73
N ARG A 192 -22.34 2.45 28.46
CA ARG A 192 -23.70 2.06 28.04
C ARG A 192 -24.17 0.78 28.75
N ALA A 193 -23.32 -0.24 28.83
CA ALA A 193 -23.63 -1.48 29.54
C ALA A 193 -23.89 -1.24 31.04
N LEU A 194 -23.06 -0.42 31.69
CA LEU A 194 -23.24 -0.03 33.10
C LEU A 194 -24.55 0.74 33.32
N LYS A 195 -24.95 1.62 32.38
CA LYS A 195 -26.25 2.32 32.44
C LYS A 195 -27.42 1.34 32.38
N PHE A 196 -27.45 0.43 31.40
CA PHE A 196 -28.50 -0.59 31.32
C PHE A 196 -28.55 -1.48 32.57
N MET A 197 -27.40 -1.82 33.15
CA MET A 197 -27.36 -2.57 34.41
C MET A 197 -27.90 -1.76 35.59
N ARG A 198 -27.58 -0.47 35.72
CA ARG A 198 -28.14 0.39 36.77
C ARG A 198 -29.65 0.54 36.63
N GLU A 199 -30.14 0.84 35.43
CA GLU A 199 -31.58 0.95 35.16
C GLU A 199 -32.32 -0.34 35.51
N ARG A 200 -31.74 -1.51 35.20
CA ARG A 200 -32.33 -2.81 35.56
C ARG A 200 -32.33 -3.07 37.07
N LYS A 201 -31.27 -2.67 37.78
CA LYS A 201 -31.19 -2.76 39.25
C LYS A 201 -32.20 -1.82 39.92
N GLU A 202 -32.31 -0.57 39.46
CA GLU A 202 -33.26 0.42 39.98
C GLU A 202 -34.72 -0.02 39.74
N LYS A 203 -35.04 -0.58 38.57
CA LYS A 203 -36.37 -1.16 38.30
C LYS A 203 -36.69 -2.33 39.23
N LYS A 204 -35.73 -3.23 39.48
CA LYS A 204 -35.90 -4.32 40.46
C LYS A 204 -36.10 -3.80 41.88
N GLN A 205 -35.31 -2.82 42.32
CA GLN A 205 -35.45 -2.22 43.65
C GLN A 205 -36.77 -1.46 43.80
N ARG A 206 -37.27 -0.79 42.75
CA ARG A 206 -38.62 -0.19 42.75
C ARG A 206 -39.72 -1.23 42.87
N PHE A 207 -39.57 -2.39 42.22
CA PHE A 207 -40.53 -3.48 42.30
C PHE A 207 -40.50 -4.13 43.71
N GLU A 208 -39.32 -4.48 44.23
CA GLU A 208 -39.14 -5.04 45.58
C GLU A 208 -39.53 -4.05 46.71
N GLY A 209 -39.40 -2.74 46.49
CA GLY A 209 -39.87 -1.72 47.44
C GLY A 209 -41.39 -1.56 47.47
N GLN A 210 -42.09 -1.89 46.38
CA GLN A 210 -43.54 -1.80 46.25
C GLN A 210 -44.26 -3.08 46.74
N ASP A 211 -43.55 -4.20 46.86
CA ASP A 211 -44.06 -5.47 47.41
C ASP A 211 -43.92 -5.59 48.95
N SER A 212 -43.54 -4.50 49.63
CA SER A 212 -43.47 -4.46 51.12
C SER A 212 -44.83 -4.25 51.81
N SER A 213 -45.92 -4.17 51.05
CA SER A 213 -47.30 -4.27 51.52
C SER A 213 -47.95 -5.57 51.01
N GLY A 214 -47.50 -6.70 51.58
CA GLY A 214 -48.23 -7.96 51.71
C GLY A 214 -48.67 -8.66 50.42
N VAL A 215 -47.94 -9.70 50.03
CA VAL A 215 -48.40 -11.09 49.79
C VAL A 215 -47.18 -11.91 49.36
N GLN A 216 -47.01 -13.11 49.92
CA GLN A 216 -45.95 -14.04 49.58
C GLN A 216 -46.13 -14.55 48.13
N GLU A 217 -45.34 -14.03 47.19
CA GLU A 217 -45.32 -14.56 45.82
C GLU A 217 -44.55 -15.89 45.77
N THR A 218 -45.26 -16.96 45.41
CA THR A 218 -44.70 -18.27 45.09
C THR A 218 -43.75 -18.17 43.89
N LYS A 219 -42.52 -18.66 44.03
CA LYS A 219 -41.54 -18.72 42.93
C LYS A 219 -42.08 -19.56 41.76
N VAL A 220 -42.56 -18.91 40.71
CA VAL A 220 -42.87 -19.56 39.44
C VAL A 220 -41.55 -19.86 38.71
N ILE A 221 -41.03 -21.07 38.91
CA ILE A 221 -39.91 -21.60 38.12
C ILE A 221 -40.44 -21.88 36.72
N ARG A 222 -40.22 -20.95 35.79
CA ARG A 222 -40.49 -21.19 34.37
C ARG A 222 -39.39 -22.08 33.81
N GLN A 223 -39.70 -23.35 33.61
CA GLN A 223 -38.85 -24.26 32.85
C GLN A 223 -38.93 -23.87 31.37
N HIS A 224 -37.88 -23.20 30.86
CA HIS A 224 -37.71 -23.08 29.42
C HIS A 224 -37.33 -24.46 28.89
N PRO A 225 -38.04 -25.01 27.89
CA PRO A 225 -37.57 -26.22 27.23
C PRO A 225 -36.23 -25.88 26.56
N GLN A 226 -35.13 -26.40 27.11
CA GLN A 226 -33.90 -26.49 26.36
C GLN A 226 -34.14 -27.52 25.25
N ASN A 227 -34.07 -27.07 24.01
CA ASN A 227 -33.97 -28.00 22.88
C ASN A 227 -32.80 -28.93 23.18
N ARG A 228 -33.09 -30.24 23.23
CA ARG A 228 -32.04 -31.25 23.37
C ARG A 228 -31.04 -31.02 22.23
N PRO A 229 -29.73 -31.02 22.50
CA PRO A 229 -28.77 -31.00 21.41
C PRO A 229 -29.11 -32.18 20.50
N VAL A 230 -29.30 -31.88 19.21
CA VAL A 230 -29.55 -32.88 18.18
C VAL A 230 -28.49 -33.95 18.36
N ALA A 231 -28.92 -35.19 18.63
CA ALA A 231 -28.01 -36.31 18.71
C ALA A 231 -27.18 -36.31 17.43
N ASP A 232 -25.85 -36.36 17.59
CA ASP A 232 -24.88 -36.43 16.51
C ASP A 232 -25.00 -37.81 15.86
N GLY A 233 -26.10 -38.01 15.15
CA GLY A 233 -26.41 -39.18 14.36
C GLY A 233 -25.66 -39.04 13.05
N GLY A 234 -24.44 -39.54 13.02
CA GLY A 234 -23.74 -39.86 11.78
C GLY A 234 -22.70 -38.85 11.33
N LEU A 235 -21.72 -38.52 12.16
CA LEU A 235 -20.39 -38.14 11.68
C LEU A 235 -19.33 -38.89 12.49
N GLN A 236 -18.45 -39.56 11.75
CA GLN A 236 -17.35 -40.38 12.26
C GLN A 236 -16.59 -39.64 13.36
N SER A 237 -16.52 -40.27 14.54
CA SER A 237 -15.71 -39.84 15.67
C SER A 237 -14.26 -39.62 15.23
N LYS A 238 -13.85 -38.35 15.07
CA LYS A 238 -12.43 -38.01 14.97
C LYS A 238 -11.78 -38.40 16.31
N PRO A 239 -10.58 -39.02 16.29
CA PRO A 239 -9.92 -39.43 17.52
C PRO A 239 -9.69 -38.21 18.41
N ARG A 240 -10.40 -38.17 19.55
CA ARG A 240 -10.17 -37.16 20.58
C ARG A 240 -8.88 -37.53 21.30
N LEU A 241 -7.90 -36.63 21.24
CA LEU A 241 -6.68 -36.72 22.03
C LEU A 241 -7.04 -36.86 23.52
N SER A 242 -6.35 -37.76 24.22
CA SER A 242 -6.61 -38.01 25.64
C SER A 242 -6.36 -36.75 26.47
N LYS A 243 -7.17 -36.55 27.51
CA LYS A 243 -7.06 -35.39 28.41
C LYS A 243 -5.66 -35.26 29.03
N ASP A 244 -4.97 -36.38 29.23
CA ASP A 244 -3.61 -36.41 29.78
C ASP A 244 -2.57 -35.82 28.83
N LEU A 245 -2.74 -35.96 27.50
CA LEU A 245 -1.87 -35.31 26.51
C LEU A 245 -2.09 -33.80 26.45
N LEU A 246 -3.35 -33.34 26.60
CA LEU A 246 -3.67 -31.92 26.66
C LEU A 246 -3.13 -31.27 27.94
N ALA A 247 -3.15 -31.99 29.07
CA ALA A 247 -2.58 -31.52 30.33
C ALA A 247 -1.04 -31.37 30.25
N GLY A 248 -0.35 -32.24 29.50
CA GLY A 248 1.10 -32.15 29.31
C GLY A 248 1.57 -30.97 28.44
N VAL A 249 0.75 -30.52 27.48
CA VAL A 249 1.10 -29.42 26.55
C VAL A 249 0.88 -28.04 27.17
N PHE A 250 -0.16 -27.87 28.00
CA PHE A 250 -0.51 -26.58 28.60
C PHE A 250 -0.14 -26.46 30.09
N GLY A 251 0.28 -27.54 30.75
CA GLY A 251 0.53 -27.59 32.19
C GLY A 251 1.98 -27.32 32.64
N ARG A 252 2.92 -27.03 31.73
CA ARG A 252 4.29 -26.66 32.12
C ARG A 252 4.47 -25.15 32.22
N SER A 253 3.95 -24.61 33.32
CA SER A 253 4.47 -23.37 33.92
C SER A 253 4.19 -23.36 35.42
N SER A 254 5.10 -23.93 36.21
CA SER A 254 5.49 -23.40 37.53
C SER A 254 6.55 -24.30 38.17
N SER A 255 7.77 -23.78 38.19
CA SER A 255 8.85 -23.88 39.20
C SER A 255 10.21 -23.91 38.51
#